data_AF-A0A351HW92-F1
#
_entry.id   AF-A0A351HW92-F1
#
_cell.length_a   1.000
_cell.length_b   1.000
_cell.length_c   1.000
_cell.angle_alpha   90.00
_cell.angle_beta   90.00
_cell.angle_gamma   90.00
#
_symmetry.space_group_name_H-M   'P 1'
#
loop_
_entity.id
_entity.type
_entity.pdbx_description
1 polymer ?
#
loop_
_entity_poly.entity_id
_entity_poly.type
_entity_poly.pdbx_seq_one_letter_code
_entity_poly.pdbx_strand_id
1 'polypeptide(L)'
;ITGFCGRTCIGAIEAGNIISHLAGLVPAHDDDESARRLDALMYKLSIAHVTGDDNTQRSIINRVKTIACTLEPKATIPQVLERREIINQVQQDCFWASATLLDIEEVRQQLRDLMQYLKKEMRAKVINVTDSVLLEKEGERFADDPAMEGYYQRAERYVKDNENKPAIHKLKNNEMLSDADWDELEKIFWHEVGTEKEYEAAANGVSLGRFIRGITGLSQDAALGAFSGFLDGTLFTEPQITFVHYIVDWITRWGTLTPEDMKDDEFAGGADIFEIFNDNLDAFQRIRSTIESINSNAIRAAA
;
A
#
# COMPACT_ATOMS: atom_id res chain seq x y z
N ILE A 1 55.15 -21.21 -6.74
CA ILE A 1 54.60 -20.30 -7.78
C ILE A 1 53.74 -21.19 -8.66
N THR A 2 52.42 -21.29 -8.54
CA THR A 2 51.31 -20.32 -8.54
C THR A 2 50.14 -21.01 -7.83
N GLY A 3 49.26 -20.41 -7.01
CA GLY A 3 48.58 -19.13 -7.11
C GLY A 3 47.09 -19.43 -6.80
N PHE A 4 46.75 -19.41 -5.51
CA PHE A 4 45.41 -19.68 -4.98
C PHE A 4 44.43 -18.60 -5.46
N CYS A 5 43.49 -18.94 -6.35
CA CYS A 5 42.32 -18.12 -6.65
C CYS A 5 41.08 -18.82 -6.07
N GLY A 6 40.86 -18.63 -4.77
CA GLY A 6 39.66 -19.08 -4.07
C GLY A 6 38.85 -17.88 -3.66
N ARG A 7 37.89 -17.45 -4.49
CA ARG A 7 36.81 -16.57 -4.03
C ARG A 7 35.71 -17.47 -3.46
N THR A 8 35.78 -17.76 -2.17
CA THR A 8 34.67 -18.32 -1.41
C THR A 8 33.63 -17.22 -1.19
N CYS A 9 32.48 -17.35 -1.84
CA CYS A 9 31.31 -16.53 -1.55
C CYS A 9 30.81 -16.87 -0.14
N ILE A 10 30.53 -15.85 0.67
CA ILE A 10 29.98 -16.01 2.02
C ILE A 10 28.61 -16.67 1.92
N GLY A 11 28.43 -17.82 2.57
CA GLY A 11 27.16 -18.54 2.58
C GLY A 11 26.09 -17.83 3.41
N ALA A 12 24.80 -18.06 3.12
CA ALA A 12 23.68 -17.43 3.84
C ALA A 12 23.73 -17.65 5.38
N ILE A 13 24.32 -18.77 5.83
CA ILE A 13 24.50 -19.11 7.24
C ILE A 13 25.59 -18.23 7.89
N GLU A 14 26.65 -17.88 7.17
CA GLU A 14 27.71 -17.01 7.64
C GLU A 14 27.23 -15.55 7.76
N ALA A 15 26.37 -15.10 6.83
CA ALA A 15 25.71 -13.80 6.92
C ALA A 15 24.82 -13.69 8.18
N GLY A 16 24.08 -14.75 8.53
CA GLY A 16 23.26 -14.80 9.75
C GLY A 16 24.08 -14.68 11.04
N ASN A 17 25.24 -15.35 11.10
CA ASN A 17 26.15 -15.27 12.25
C ASN A 17 26.83 -13.90 12.39
N ILE A 18 27.11 -13.22 11.27
CA ILE A 18 27.63 -11.84 11.27
C ILE A 18 26.57 -10.88 11.84
N ILE A 19 25.30 -11.04 11.44
CA ILE A 19 24.21 -10.18 11.93
C ILE A 19 24.00 -10.39 13.44
N SER A 20 23.99 -11.62 13.93
CA SER A 20 23.71 -11.90 15.35
C SER A 20 24.85 -11.49 16.29
N HIS A 21 26.12 -11.58 15.85
CA HIS A 21 27.28 -11.38 16.73
C HIS A 21 28.09 -10.12 16.46
N LEU A 22 28.07 -9.58 15.24
CA LEU A 22 28.86 -8.40 14.88
C LEU A 22 28.01 -7.13 14.75
N ALA A 23 26.72 -7.22 14.41
CA ALA A 23 25.88 -6.02 14.26
C ALA A 23 25.76 -5.22 15.56
N GLY A 24 25.71 -5.90 16.73
CA GLY A 24 25.68 -5.26 18.04
C GLY A 24 26.99 -4.63 18.49
N LEU A 25 28.11 -4.90 17.80
CA LEU A 25 29.41 -4.28 18.06
C LEU A 25 29.61 -2.98 17.29
N VAL A 26 28.71 -2.65 16.36
CA VAL A 26 28.69 -1.36 15.68
C VAL A 26 27.90 -0.40 16.57
N PRO A 27 28.55 0.51 17.31
CA PRO A 27 27.82 1.48 18.12
C PRO A 27 26.91 2.31 17.22
N ALA A 28 25.69 2.59 17.69
CA ALA A 28 24.83 3.56 17.04
C ALA A 28 25.50 4.94 17.16
N HIS A 29 26.20 5.36 16.11
CA HIS A 29 26.67 6.73 16.00
C HIS A 29 25.48 7.64 15.75
N ASP A 30 25.45 8.78 16.45
CA ASP A 30 24.47 9.87 16.29
C ASP A 30 24.73 10.66 14.99
N ASP A 31 24.96 9.90 13.91
CA ASP A 31 25.30 10.39 12.59
C ASP A 31 24.04 10.74 11.81
N ASP A 32 24.15 11.77 10.98
CA ASP A 32 23.10 12.20 10.07
C ASP A 32 22.56 11.02 9.24
N GLU A 33 21.26 10.77 9.34
CA GLU A 33 20.57 9.74 8.56
C GLU A 33 20.79 9.92 7.05
N SER A 34 20.88 11.15 6.57
CA SER A 34 21.11 11.44 5.14
C SER A 34 22.51 11.01 4.70
N ALA A 35 23.52 11.14 5.57
CA ALA A 35 24.88 10.67 5.30
C ALA A 35 24.94 9.14 5.28
N ARG A 36 24.26 8.47 6.22
CA ARG A 36 24.18 6.99 6.25
C ARG A 36 23.50 6.41 5.01
N ARG A 37 22.44 7.07 4.52
CA ARG A 37 21.77 6.69 3.28
C ARG A 37 22.70 6.81 2.07
N LEU A 38 23.53 7.86 2.02
CA LEU A 38 24.55 7.99 0.98
C LEU A 38 25.58 6.85 1.08
N ASP A 39 26.10 6.53 2.26
CA ASP A 39 27.05 5.43 2.42
C ASP A 39 26.49 4.10 1.91
N ALA A 40 25.25 3.78 2.30
CA ALA A 40 24.59 2.56 1.87
C ALA A 40 24.44 2.51 0.34
N LEU A 41 24.20 3.64 -0.32
CA LEU A 41 24.16 3.74 -1.78
C LEU A 41 25.55 3.53 -2.40
N MET A 42 26.58 4.16 -1.85
CA MET A 42 27.95 4.06 -2.35
C MET A 42 28.56 2.66 -2.14
N TYR A 43 28.25 2.00 -1.03
CA TYR A 43 28.64 0.60 -0.81
C TYR A 43 27.88 -0.37 -1.71
N LYS A 44 26.61 -0.09 -2.03
CA LYS A 44 25.91 -0.87 -3.06
C LYS A 44 26.54 -0.68 -4.43
N LEU A 45 26.99 0.54 -4.76
CA LEU A 45 27.71 0.83 -6.00
C LEU A 45 29.05 0.08 -6.06
N SER A 46 29.81 0.07 -4.97
CA SER A 46 31.09 -0.67 -4.92
C SER A 46 30.90 -2.17 -5.07
N ILE A 47 29.86 -2.74 -4.45
CA ILE A 47 29.49 -4.14 -4.62
C ILE A 47 29.11 -4.40 -6.08
N ALA A 48 28.23 -3.58 -6.66
CA ALA A 48 27.79 -3.73 -8.06
C ALA A 48 28.95 -3.69 -9.05
N HIS A 49 29.93 -2.79 -8.82
CA HIS A 49 31.17 -2.70 -9.61
C HIS A 49 32.00 -3.98 -9.51
N VAL A 50 32.16 -4.54 -8.31
CA VAL A 50 32.90 -5.79 -8.10
C VAL A 50 32.18 -7.02 -8.66
N THR A 51 30.84 -7.05 -8.62
CA THR A 51 30.02 -8.15 -9.13
C THR A 51 29.73 -8.07 -10.62
N GLY A 52 29.97 -6.92 -11.26
CA GLY A 52 29.71 -6.69 -12.69
C GLY A 52 28.22 -6.54 -13.05
N ASP A 53 27.42 -5.96 -12.15
CA ASP A 53 25.99 -5.70 -12.40
C ASP A 53 25.78 -4.27 -12.94
N ASP A 54 25.84 -4.15 -14.27
CA ASP A 54 25.78 -2.87 -14.98
C ASP A 54 24.44 -2.12 -14.79
N ASN A 55 23.35 -2.85 -14.53
CA ASN A 55 22.02 -2.25 -14.40
C ASN A 55 21.86 -1.54 -13.05
N THR A 56 22.25 -2.21 -11.95
CA THR A 56 22.22 -1.58 -10.63
C THR A 56 23.26 -0.48 -10.52
N GLN A 57 24.45 -0.66 -11.11
CA GLN A 57 25.48 0.37 -11.20
C GLN A 57 24.95 1.65 -11.88
N ARG A 58 24.33 1.54 -13.07
CA ARG A 58 23.78 2.70 -13.80
C ARG A 58 22.69 3.43 -13.00
N SER A 59 21.79 2.68 -12.37
CA SER A 59 20.72 3.25 -11.54
C SER A 59 21.28 4.04 -10.35
N ILE A 60 22.26 3.47 -9.64
CA ILE A 60 22.87 4.12 -8.48
C ILE A 60 23.67 5.36 -8.91
N ILE A 61 24.44 5.28 -10.01
CA ILE A 61 25.17 6.43 -10.55
C ILE A 61 24.23 7.59 -10.86
N ASN A 62 23.07 7.32 -11.48
CA ASN A 62 22.09 8.36 -11.78
C ASN A 62 21.53 9.03 -10.52
N ARG A 63 21.34 8.27 -9.43
CA ARG A 63 20.94 8.82 -8.13
C ARG A 63 22.04 9.69 -7.53
N VAL A 64 23.31 9.27 -7.61
CA VAL A 64 24.45 10.06 -7.13
C VAL A 64 24.62 11.35 -7.94
N LYS A 65 24.44 11.31 -9.26
CA LYS A 65 24.40 12.50 -10.12
C LYS A 65 23.29 13.46 -9.71
N THR A 66 22.09 12.94 -9.45
CA THR A 66 20.97 13.77 -8.97
C THR A 66 21.32 14.49 -7.67
N ILE A 67 21.98 13.79 -6.72
CA ILE A 67 22.49 14.39 -5.48
C ILE A 67 23.48 15.52 -5.79
N ALA A 68 24.45 15.28 -6.67
CA ALA A 68 25.42 16.31 -7.08
C ALA A 68 24.75 17.53 -7.73
N CYS A 69 23.80 17.33 -8.64
CA CYS A 69 23.04 18.42 -9.26
C CYS A 69 22.21 19.22 -8.24
N THR A 70 21.72 18.58 -7.17
CA THR A 70 21.00 19.31 -6.10
C THR A 70 21.93 20.07 -5.15
N LEU A 71 23.20 19.67 -5.06
CA LEU A 71 24.22 20.37 -4.26
C LEU A 71 24.81 21.57 -4.99
N GLU A 72 24.95 21.50 -6.31
CA GLU A 72 25.50 22.58 -7.14
C GLU A 72 24.87 23.98 -6.90
N PRO A 73 23.53 24.17 -6.85
CA PRO A 73 22.94 25.48 -6.58
C PRO A 73 23.21 25.98 -5.15
N LYS A 74 23.67 25.12 -4.23
CA LYS A 74 24.03 25.47 -2.84
C LYS A 74 25.50 25.91 -2.72
N ALA A 75 26.16 26.24 -3.83
CA ALA A 75 27.54 26.77 -3.86
C ALA A 75 27.77 28.08 -3.07
N THR A 76 26.71 28.71 -2.55
CA THR A 76 26.82 29.81 -1.57
C THR A 76 27.41 29.36 -0.23
N ILE A 77 27.33 28.06 0.09
CA ILE A 77 27.88 27.49 1.33
C ILE A 77 29.38 27.21 1.14
N PRO A 78 30.28 27.72 2.02
CA PRO A 78 31.74 27.54 1.87
C PRO A 78 32.20 26.09 1.72
N GLN A 79 31.60 25.16 2.49
CA GLN A 79 31.94 23.74 2.43
C GLN A 79 31.58 23.08 1.09
N VAL A 80 30.51 23.56 0.43
CA VAL A 80 30.11 23.08 -0.91
C VAL A 80 31.04 23.66 -1.97
N LEU A 81 31.47 24.91 -1.81
CA LEU A 81 32.43 25.57 -2.70
C LEU A 81 33.78 24.85 -2.72
N GLU A 82 34.30 24.47 -1.56
CA GLU A 82 35.57 23.74 -1.42
C GLU A 82 35.56 22.39 -2.16
N ARG A 83 34.39 21.74 -2.28
CA ARG A 83 34.24 20.41 -2.91
C ARG A 83 33.63 20.47 -4.31
N ARG A 84 33.59 21.67 -4.93
CA ARG A 84 32.97 21.90 -6.24
C ARG A 84 33.57 21.05 -7.35
N GLU A 85 34.88 20.79 -7.30
CA GLU A 85 35.56 19.98 -8.31
C GLU A 85 35.03 18.55 -8.34
N ILE A 86 34.88 17.92 -7.17
CA ILE A 86 34.31 16.57 -7.04
C ILE A 86 32.83 16.56 -7.46
N ILE A 87 32.04 17.57 -7.07
CA ILE A 87 30.63 17.69 -7.48
C ILE A 87 30.53 17.75 -9.01
N ASN A 88 31.41 18.51 -9.68
CA ASN A 88 31.43 18.60 -11.13
C ASN A 88 31.89 17.29 -11.79
N GLN A 89 32.91 16.63 -11.27
CA GLN A 89 33.43 15.36 -11.78
C GLN A 89 32.37 14.26 -11.72
N VAL A 90 31.65 14.16 -10.60
CA VAL A 90 30.56 13.20 -10.37
C VAL A 90 29.42 13.35 -11.39
N GLN A 91 29.17 14.56 -11.88
CA GLN A 91 28.14 14.78 -12.90
C GLN A 91 28.54 14.25 -14.29
N GLN A 92 29.84 14.12 -14.59
CA GLN A 92 30.30 13.71 -15.91
C GLN A 92 30.21 12.19 -16.11
N ASP A 93 29.62 11.76 -17.23
CA ASP A 93 29.52 10.34 -17.59
C ASP A 93 30.90 9.69 -17.80
N CYS A 94 31.87 10.46 -18.32
CA CYS A 94 33.21 9.97 -18.60
C CYS A 94 33.97 9.55 -17.33
N PHE A 95 33.72 10.19 -16.19
CA PHE A 95 34.31 9.82 -14.92
C PHE A 95 33.90 8.39 -14.53
N TRP A 96 32.60 8.10 -14.57
CA TRP A 96 32.06 6.79 -14.19
C TRP A 96 32.45 5.67 -15.15
N ALA A 97 32.74 5.98 -16.41
CA ALA A 97 33.20 5.00 -17.39
C ALA A 97 34.61 4.45 -17.08
N SER A 98 35.46 5.25 -16.42
CA SER A 98 36.83 4.86 -16.04
C SER A 98 37.06 4.81 -14.53
N ALA A 99 36.01 4.94 -13.72
CA ALA A 99 36.12 5.02 -12.27
C ALA A 99 36.59 3.69 -11.66
N THR A 100 37.63 3.78 -10.84
CA THR A 100 38.11 2.69 -10.00
C THR A 100 37.37 2.66 -8.65
N LEU A 101 37.49 1.56 -7.93
CA LEU A 101 36.91 1.43 -6.59
C LEU A 101 37.39 2.52 -5.61
N LEU A 102 38.63 3.00 -5.79
CA LEU A 102 39.18 4.08 -4.97
C LEU A 102 38.51 5.41 -5.27
N ASP A 103 38.21 5.69 -6.54
CA ASP A 103 37.52 6.92 -6.94
C ASP A 103 36.08 6.94 -6.40
N ILE A 104 35.40 5.79 -6.35
CA ILE A 104 34.06 5.65 -5.75
C ILE A 104 34.10 5.94 -4.25
N GLU A 105 35.14 5.46 -3.56
CA GLU A 105 35.31 5.69 -2.13
C GLU A 105 35.67 7.16 -1.82
N GLU A 106 36.47 7.81 -2.66
CA GLU A 106 36.75 9.24 -2.56
C GLU A 106 35.46 10.07 -2.70
N VAL A 107 34.62 9.76 -3.68
CA VAL A 107 33.31 10.41 -3.86
C VAL A 107 32.44 10.25 -2.61
N ARG A 108 32.42 9.06 -2.00
CA ARG A 108 31.64 8.81 -0.76
C ARG A 108 32.10 9.73 0.37
N GLN A 109 33.41 9.82 0.61
CA GLN A 109 33.97 10.63 1.69
C GLN A 109 33.69 12.13 1.47
N GLN A 110 33.88 12.61 0.24
CA GLN A 110 33.71 14.03 -0.08
C GLN A 110 32.24 14.46 -0.08
N LEU A 111 31.31 13.61 -0.49
CA LEU A 111 29.89 13.95 -0.47
C LEU A 111 29.24 13.76 0.92
N ARG A 112 29.82 12.94 1.82
CA ARG A 112 29.27 12.62 3.14
C ARG A 112 28.86 13.86 3.93
N ASP A 113 29.78 14.80 4.14
CA ASP A 113 29.51 15.97 5.00
C ASP A 113 28.60 17.00 4.30
N LEU A 114 28.40 16.88 2.99
CA LEU A 114 27.50 17.77 2.24
C LEU A 114 26.04 17.31 2.34
N MET A 115 25.79 16.05 2.72
CA MET A 115 24.44 15.49 2.81
C MET A 115 23.55 16.25 3.81
N GLN A 116 24.14 16.85 4.85
CA GLN A 116 23.41 17.66 5.83
C GLN A 116 22.66 18.84 5.19
N TYR A 117 23.18 19.37 4.07
CA TYR A 117 22.59 20.53 3.37
C TYR A 117 21.43 20.16 2.45
N LEU A 118 21.21 18.86 2.21
CA LEU A 118 20.11 18.32 1.42
C LEU A 118 18.90 17.94 2.28
N LYS A 119 18.99 18.08 3.60
CA LYS A 119 17.81 17.97 4.48
C LYS A 119 16.78 19.01 4.04
N LYS A 120 15.75 18.54 3.36
CA LYS A 120 14.48 19.27 3.31
C LYS A 120 13.95 19.25 4.73
N GLU A 121 13.60 20.40 5.28
CA GLU A 121 12.70 20.44 6.43
C GLU A 121 11.47 19.64 6.02
N MET A 122 11.37 18.40 6.50
CA MET A 122 10.14 17.64 6.40
C MET A 122 9.17 18.37 7.30
N ARG A 123 8.48 19.37 6.73
CA ARG A 123 7.16 19.74 7.25
C ARG A 123 6.37 18.45 7.13
N ALA A 124 6.20 17.77 8.26
CA ALA A 124 5.29 16.65 8.38
C ALA A 124 3.94 17.19 7.90
N LYS A 125 3.65 16.98 6.61
CA LYS A 125 2.30 17.11 6.13
C LYS A 125 1.65 15.88 6.74
N VAL A 126 0.99 16.08 7.88
CA VAL A 126 0.08 15.08 8.42
C VAL A 126 -0.99 14.92 7.36
N ILE A 127 -0.75 13.99 6.44
CA ILE A 127 -1.79 13.48 5.58
C ILE A 127 -2.55 12.57 6.52
N ASN A 128 -3.71 13.01 6.99
CA ASN A 128 -4.70 12.08 7.52
C ASN A 128 -5.13 11.24 6.31
N VAL A 129 -4.42 10.14 6.08
CA VAL A 129 -4.86 9.10 5.16
C VAL A 129 -5.95 8.37 5.92
N THR A 130 -7.18 8.85 5.76
CA THR A 130 -8.39 8.16 6.23
C THR A 130 -8.83 7.10 5.22
N ASP A 131 -7.97 6.76 4.26
CA ASP A 131 -8.17 5.60 3.40
C ASP A 131 -7.92 4.36 4.25
N SER A 132 -9.00 3.62 4.44
CA SER A 132 -9.01 2.36 5.14
C SER A 132 -8.21 1.34 4.32
N VAL A 133 -7.17 0.79 4.93
CA VAL A 133 -6.30 -0.20 4.30
C VAL A 133 -7.11 -1.48 4.08
N LEU A 134 -7.58 -1.67 2.85
CA LEU A 134 -8.31 -2.87 2.43
C LEU A 134 -7.45 -4.15 2.42
N LEU A 135 -6.12 -4.00 2.35
CA LEU A 135 -5.21 -5.11 2.19
C LEU A 135 -3.78 -4.75 2.63
N GLU A 136 -3.21 -5.53 3.54
CA GLU A 136 -1.79 -5.50 3.88
C GLU A 136 -1.12 -6.76 3.31
N LYS A 137 -0.21 -6.59 2.35
CA LYS A 137 0.64 -7.66 1.82
C LYS A 137 2.09 -7.25 1.92
N GLU A 138 2.81 -7.83 2.88
CA GLU A 138 4.25 -7.66 3.00
C GLU A 138 4.98 -8.52 1.95
N GLY A 139 5.93 -7.92 1.22
CA GLY A 139 6.91 -8.67 0.40
C GLY A 139 6.74 -8.59 -1.13
N GLU A 140 5.71 -7.94 -1.66
CA GLU A 140 5.62 -7.67 -3.10
C GLU A 140 6.44 -6.42 -3.48
N ARG A 141 7.27 -6.55 -4.52
CA ARG A 141 7.96 -5.40 -5.11
C ARG A 141 6.90 -4.50 -5.75
N PHE A 142 6.82 -3.24 -5.32
CA PHE A 142 6.13 -2.20 -6.06
C PHE A 142 6.73 -2.14 -7.48
N ALA A 143 5.92 -2.46 -8.49
CA ALA A 143 6.31 -2.30 -9.88
C ALA A 143 5.99 -0.85 -10.29
N ASP A 144 7.03 -0.08 -10.61
CA ASP A 144 6.93 1.31 -11.07
C ASP A 144 6.53 1.42 -12.57
N ASP A 145 5.70 0.50 -13.08
CA ASP A 145 5.26 0.54 -14.49
C ASP A 145 3.74 0.81 -14.60
N PRO A 146 3.31 1.95 -15.15
CA PRO A 146 1.90 2.23 -15.42
C PRO A 146 1.27 1.25 -16.43
N ALA A 147 2.06 0.42 -17.12
CA ALA A 147 1.56 -0.63 -18.01
C ALA A 147 1.01 -1.88 -17.29
N MET A 148 1.25 -2.04 -15.97
CA MET A 148 0.72 -3.13 -15.15
C MET A 148 -0.25 -2.62 -14.07
N GLU A 149 -1.24 -1.81 -14.48
CA GLU A 149 -2.36 -1.47 -13.59
C GLU A 149 -3.03 -2.78 -13.13
N GLY A 150 -3.03 -3.03 -11.81
CA GLY A 150 -3.55 -4.27 -11.24
C GLY A 150 -5.04 -4.44 -11.54
N TYR A 151 -5.53 -5.69 -11.60
CA TYR A 151 -6.94 -5.96 -11.90
C TYR A 151 -7.90 -5.15 -11.00
N TYR A 152 -7.57 -5.05 -9.70
CA TYR A 152 -8.36 -4.26 -8.74
C TYR A 152 -8.47 -2.79 -9.14
N GLN A 153 -7.37 -2.16 -9.56
CA GLN A 153 -7.36 -0.73 -9.96
C GLN A 153 -8.20 -0.51 -11.23
N ARG A 154 -8.12 -1.44 -12.20
CA ARG A 154 -8.96 -1.40 -13.41
C ARG A 154 -10.44 -1.58 -13.08
N ALA A 155 -10.76 -2.52 -12.18
CA ALA A 155 -12.11 -2.76 -11.70
C ALA A 155 -12.68 -1.54 -10.95
N GLU A 156 -11.88 -0.97 -10.04
CA GLU A 156 -12.25 0.22 -9.28
C GLU A 156 -12.57 1.40 -10.20
N ARG A 157 -11.68 1.67 -11.16
CA ARG A 157 -11.88 2.72 -12.15
C ARG A 157 -13.13 2.48 -12.98
N TYR A 158 -13.32 1.26 -13.48
CA TYR A 158 -14.49 0.91 -14.28
C TYR A 158 -15.78 1.17 -13.51
N VAL A 159 -15.86 0.71 -12.27
CA VAL A 159 -17.03 0.86 -11.41
C VAL A 159 -17.33 2.33 -11.14
N LYS A 160 -16.30 3.13 -10.81
CA LYS A 160 -16.44 4.58 -10.59
C LYS A 160 -16.90 5.34 -11.84
N ASP A 161 -16.37 4.97 -13.01
CA ASP A 161 -16.74 5.60 -14.28
C ASP A 161 -18.15 5.17 -14.76
N ASN A 162 -18.68 4.05 -14.26
CA ASN A 162 -19.93 3.43 -14.72
C ASN A 162 -20.97 3.21 -13.60
N GLU A 163 -21.00 4.02 -12.55
CA GLU A 163 -21.96 3.86 -11.44
C GLU A 163 -23.43 3.87 -11.90
N ASN A 164 -23.75 4.57 -12.99
CA ASN A 164 -25.10 4.68 -13.54
C ASN A 164 -25.51 3.46 -14.39
N LYS A 165 -24.64 2.48 -14.60
CA LYS A 165 -25.04 1.25 -15.30
C LYS A 165 -26.09 0.50 -14.48
N PRO A 166 -27.14 -0.07 -15.09
CA PRO A 166 -28.25 -0.68 -14.37
C PRO A 166 -27.82 -1.71 -13.31
N ALA A 167 -26.91 -2.63 -13.65
CA ALA A 167 -26.45 -3.66 -12.73
C ALA A 167 -25.66 -3.11 -11.53
N ILE A 168 -24.75 -2.15 -11.77
CA ILE A 168 -23.94 -1.51 -10.72
C ILE A 168 -24.83 -0.63 -9.83
N HIS A 169 -25.74 0.13 -10.43
CA HIS A 169 -26.71 0.95 -9.72
C HIS A 169 -27.62 0.12 -8.80
N LYS A 170 -28.10 -1.03 -9.27
CA LYS A 170 -28.89 -1.99 -8.46
C LYS A 170 -28.07 -2.51 -7.27
N LEU A 171 -26.82 -2.91 -7.49
CA LEU A 171 -25.92 -3.35 -6.41
C LEU A 171 -25.74 -2.28 -5.33
N LYS A 172 -25.52 -1.02 -5.74
CA LYS A 172 -25.35 0.14 -4.86
C LYS A 172 -26.61 0.47 -4.07
N ASN A 173 -27.79 0.34 -4.66
CA ASN A 173 -29.08 0.65 -4.00
C ASN A 173 -29.73 -0.54 -3.29
N ASN A 174 -28.97 -1.62 -3.04
CA ASN A 174 -29.47 -2.83 -2.41
C ASN A 174 -30.65 -3.51 -3.12
N GLU A 175 -30.72 -3.39 -4.45
CA GLU A 175 -31.76 -4.03 -5.26
C GLU A 175 -31.31 -5.43 -5.72
N MET A 176 -32.26 -6.36 -5.84
CA MET A 176 -31.98 -7.69 -6.38
C MET A 176 -31.65 -7.62 -7.87
N LEU A 177 -30.60 -8.34 -8.27
CA LEU A 177 -30.20 -8.48 -9.67
C LEU A 177 -30.94 -9.64 -10.33
N SER A 178 -31.33 -9.45 -11.58
CA SER A 178 -31.81 -10.52 -12.45
C SER A 178 -30.65 -11.32 -13.03
N ASP A 179 -30.91 -12.53 -13.53
CA ASP A 179 -29.88 -13.35 -14.19
C ASP A 179 -29.21 -12.62 -15.37
N ALA A 180 -29.99 -11.82 -16.11
CA ALA A 180 -29.45 -11.00 -17.20
C ALA A 180 -28.48 -9.92 -16.70
N ASP A 181 -28.73 -9.34 -15.51
CA ASP A 181 -27.81 -8.37 -14.91
C ASP A 181 -26.51 -9.05 -14.46
N TRP A 182 -26.60 -10.29 -13.94
CA TRP A 182 -25.42 -11.09 -13.57
C TRP A 182 -24.58 -11.43 -14.79
N ASP A 183 -25.20 -11.90 -15.87
CA ASP A 183 -24.50 -12.24 -17.11
C ASP A 183 -23.82 -11.00 -17.75
N GLU A 184 -24.43 -9.82 -17.61
CA GLU A 184 -23.82 -8.55 -18.05
C GLU A 184 -22.58 -8.21 -17.22
N LEU A 185 -22.67 -8.30 -15.88
CA LEU A 185 -21.54 -8.04 -14.98
C LEU A 185 -20.38 -9.02 -15.24
N GLU A 186 -20.69 -10.31 -15.37
CA GLU A 186 -19.72 -11.35 -15.71
C GLU A 186 -18.99 -11.03 -17.02
N LYS A 187 -19.74 -10.70 -18.07
CA LYS A 187 -19.15 -10.32 -19.36
C LYS A 187 -18.22 -9.10 -19.25
N ILE A 188 -18.62 -8.08 -18.51
CA ILE A 188 -17.84 -6.87 -18.31
C ILE A 188 -16.53 -7.20 -17.58
N PHE A 189 -16.61 -7.87 -16.44
CA PHE A 189 -15.44 -8.08 -15.58
C PHE A 189 -14.46 -9.12 -16.17
N TRP A 190 -14.95 -10.06 -16.99
CA TRP A 190 -14.12 -11.09 -17.63
C TRP A 190 -13.66 -10.78 -19.06
N HIS A 191 -14.13 -9.68 -19.67
CA HIS A 191 -13.71 -9.30 -21.02
C HIS A 191 -13.35 -7.83 -21.21
N GLU A 192 -13.94 -6.89 -20.46
CA GLU A 192 -13.63 -5.45 -20.56
C GLU A 192 -12.60 -5.02 -19.52
N VAL A 193 -12.76 -5.45 -18.26
CA VAL A 193 -11.88 -5.09 -17.14
C VAL A 193 -10.62 -5.95 -17.10
N GLY A 194 -10.75 -7.22 -17.44
CA GLY A 194 -9.67 -8.20 -17.40
C GLY A 194 -10.19 -9.58 -17.75
N THR A 195 -9.58 -10.62 -17.20
CA THR A 195 -10.01 -12.02 -17.37
C THR A 195 -10.51 -12.62 -16.07
N GLU A 196 -11.32 -13.68 -16.16
CA GLU A 196 -11.80 -14.44 -14.99
C GLU A 196 -10.66 -14.90 -14.06
N LYS A 197 -9.53 -15.34 -14.62
CA LYS A 197 -8.36 -15.75 -13.82
C LYS A 197 -7.73 -14.60 -13.04
N GLU A 198 -7.68 -13.41 -13.64
CA GLU A 198 -7.19 -12.21 -12.95
C GLU A 198 -8.13 -11.79 -11.82
N TYR A 199 -9.44 -11.92 -12.06
CA TYR A 199 -10.46 -11.73 -11.03
C TYR A 199 -10.29 -12.72 -9.87
N GLU A 200 -10.17 -14.02 -10.15
CA GLU A 200 -9.99 -15.05 -9.11
C GLU A 200 -8.74 -14.77 -8.25
N ALA A 201 -7.65 -14.38 -8.90
CA ALA A 201 -6.40 -14.02 -8.23
C ALA A 201 -6.53 -12.74 -7.38
N ALA A 202 -7.35 -11.77 -7.80
CA ALA A 202 -7.57 -10.52 -7.08
C ALA A 202 -8.61 -10.66 -5.96
N ALA A 203 -9.67 -11.44 -6.18
CA ALA A 203 -10.83 -11.56 -5.31
C ALA A 203 -10.65 -12.61 -4.20
N ASN A 204 -9.66 -13.50 -4.29
CA ASN A 204 -9.37 -14.51 -3.26
C ASN A 204 -10.60 -15.34 -2.82
N GLY A 205 -11.48 -15.70 -3.78
CA GLY A 205 -12.70 -16.46 -3.51
C GLY A 205 -13.92 -15.64 -3.07
N VAL A 206 -13.82 -14.30 -3.03
CA VAL A 206 -14.99 -13.41 -2.84
C VAL A 206 -15.85 -13.40 -4.11
N SER A 207 -17.17 -13.53 -3.98
CA SER A 207 -18.12 -13.50 -5.10
C SER A 207 -18.13 -12.16 -5.86
N LEU A 208 -18.54 -12.19 -7.13
CA LEU A 208 -18.47 -11.00 -8.01
C LEU A 208 -19.27 -9.83 -7.45
N GLY A 209 -20.50 -10.06 -6.98
CA GLY A 209 -21.33 -8.99 -6.42
C GLY A 209 -20.75 -8.42 -5.12
N ARG A 210 -20.16 -9.24 -4.25
CA ARG A 210 -19.49 -8.77 -3.04
C ARG A 210 -18.22 -7.98 -3.37
N PHE A 211 -17.46 -8.42 -4.37
CA PHE A 211 -16.29 -7.71 -4.87
C PHE A 211 -16.66 -6.32 -5.39
N ILE A 212 -17.69 -6.22 -6.23
CA ILE A 212 -18.17 -4.93 -6.75
C ILE A 212 -18.70 -4.04 -5.61
N ARG A 213 -19.44 -4.60 -4.65
CA ARG A 213 -19.92 -3.85 -3.49
C ARG A 213 -18.81 -3.34 -2.58
N GLY A 214 -17.70 -4.07 -2.45
CA GLY A 214 -16.51 -3.60 -1.75
C GLY A 214 -15.89 -2.36 -2.41
N ILE A 215 -16.11 -2.18 -3.71
CA ILE A 215 -15.64 -1.01 -4.48
C ILE A 215 -16.67 0.13 -4.45
N THR A 216 -17.96 -0.16 -4.66
CA THR A 216 -19.00 0.89 -4.71
C THR A 216 -19.44 1.39 -3.35
N GLY A 217 -19.37 0.55 -2.33
CA GLY A 217 -20.16 0.71 -1.12
C GLY A 217 -21.66 0.49 -1.37
N LEU A 218 -22.47 0.80 -0.35
CA LEU A 218 -23.92 0.85 -0.44
C LEU A 218 -24.39 2.31 -0.42
N SER A 219 -25.50 2.61 -1.07
CA SER A 219 -26.15 3.91 -0.98
C SER A 219 -26.60 4.18 0.45
N GLN A 220 -26.33 5.39 0.95
CA GLN A 220 -26.73 5.80 2.30
C GLN A 220 -28.26 5.72 2.48
N ASP A 221 -29.02 6.11 1.44
CA ASP A 221 -30.49 6.03 1.47
C ASP A 221 -30.98 4.58 1.54
N ALA A 222 -30.32 3.67 0.81
CA ALA A 222 -30.65 2.24 0.84
C ALA A 222 -30.31 1.60 2.19
N ALA A 223 -29.16 1.97 2.78
CA ALA A 223 -28.74 1.52 4.09
C ALA A 223 -29.70 2.02 5.19
N LEU A 224 -29.97 3.33 5.23
CA LEU A 224 -30.91 3.92 6.19
C LEU A 224 -32.33 3.39 6.00
N GLY A 225 -32.77 3.18 4.75
CA GLY A 225 -34.06 2.57 4.45
C GLY A 225 -34.20 1.18 5.07
N ALA A 226 -33.17 0.33 4.91
CA ALA A 226 -33.14 -1.03 5.45
C ALA A 226 -33.12 -1.05 7.00
N PHE A 227 -32.45 -0.08 7.64
CA PHE A 227 -32.31 -0.03 9.09
C PHE A 227 -33.27 0.94 9.81
N SER A 228 -34.14 1.64 9.08
CA SER A 228 -35.04 2.67 9.61
C SER A 228 -35.87 2.23 10.82
N GLY A 229 -36.33 0.97 10.83
CA GLY A 229 -37.11 0.40 11.95
C GLY A 229 -36.32 0.23 13.26
N PHE A 230 -34.99 0.30 13.22
CA PHE A 230 -34.12 0.20 14.39
C PHE A 230 -33.65 1.56 14.93
N LEU A 231 -33.99 2.65 14.24
CA LEU A 231 -33.63 4.02 14.61
C LEU A 231 -34.72 4.73 15.43
N ASP A 232 -35.77 4.01 15.82
CA ASP A 232 -36.86 4.55 16.64
C ASP A 232 -36.44 4.63 18.11
N GLY A 233 -36.21 5.86 18.61
CA GLY A 233 -35.84 6.16 20.00
C GLY A 233 -36.89 5.81 21.05
N THR A 234 -38.08 5.36 20.65
CA THR A 234 -39.09 4.82 21.57
C THR A 234 -38.97 3.31 21.78
N LEU A 235 -38.34 2.60 20.83
CA LEU A 235 -38.18 1.14 20.85
C LEU A 235 -36.74 0.71 21.15
N PHE A 236 -35.75 1.58 20.86
CA PHE A 236 -34.33 1.30 21.00
C PHE A 236 -33.65 2.34 21.89
N THR A 237 -32.63 1.90 22.62
CA THR A 237 -31.82 2.79 23.47
C THR A 237 -30.79 3.55 22.64
N GLU A 238 -30.29 4.68 23.16
CA GLU A 238 -29.26 5.49 22.49
C GLU A 238 -27.99 4.67 22.12
N PRO A 239 -27.46 3.76 22.97
CA PRO A 239 -26.36 2.88 22.58
C PRO A 239 -26.73 1.93 21.42
N GLN A 240 -27.96 1.41 21.38
CA GLN A 240 -28.42 0.51 20.31
C GLN A 240 -28.58 1.24 18.98
N ILE A 241 -29.11 2.47 19.01
CA ILE A 241 -29.24 3.32 17.82
C ILE A 241 -27.86 3.69 17.27
N THR A 242 -26.93 4.04 18.17
CA THR A 242 -25.53 4.32 17.79
C THR A 242 -24.87 3.12 17.12
N PHE A 243 -25.12 1.91 17.65
CA PHE A 243 -24.63 0.67 17.02
C PHE A 243 -25.21 0.45 15.62
N VAL A 244 -26.49 0.75 15.40
CA VAL A 244 -27.11 0.68 14.07
C VAL A 244 -26.47 1.70 13.12
N HIS A 245 -26.11 2.89 13.59
CA HIS A 245 -25.36 3.85 12.79
C HIS A 245 -23.98 3.32 12.37
N TYR A 246 -23.25 2.62 13.25
CA TYR A 246 -22.00 1.97 12.87
C TYR A 246 -22.20 0.92 11.77
N ILE A 247 -23.28 0.13 11.84
CA ILE A 247 -23.63 -0.81 10.77
C ILE A 247 -23.89 -0.08 9.46
N VAL A 248 -24.70 0.99 9.49
CA VAL A 248 -25.05 1.78 8.31
C VAL A 248 -23.78 2.40 7.69
N ASP A 249 -22.91 3.00 8.50
CA ASP A 249 -21.67 3.62 8.04
C ASP A 249 -20.72 2.58 7.43
N TRP A 250 -20.59 1.41 8.08
CA TRP A 250 -19.76 0.32 7.58
C TRP A 250 -20.25 -0.20 6.23
N ILE A 251 -21.55 -0.52 6.11
CA ILE A 251 -22.11 -1.05 4.87
C ILE A 251 -22.13 0.03 3.77
N THR A 252 -22.30 1.30 4.11
CA THR A 252 -22.18 2.40 3.14
C THR A 252 -20.77 2.47 2.56
N ARG A 253 -19.74 2.23 3.39
CA ARG A 253 -18.33 2.28 2.97
C ARG A 253 -17.84 1.01 2.27
N TRP A 254 -18.23 -0.16 2.78
CA TRP A 254 -17.67 -1.46 2.38
C TRP A 254 -18.66 -2.38 1.66
N GLY A 255 -19.92 -1.95 1.55
CA GLY A 255 -20.99 -2.61 0.79
C GLY A 255 -21.56 -3.89 1.41
N THR A 256 -20.81 -4.57 2.28
CA THR A 256 -21.27 -5.77 3.02
C THR A 256 -20.72 -5.76 4.44
N LEU A 257 -21.38 -6.48 5.34
CA LEU A 257 -20.93 -6.67 6.72
C LEU A 257 -21.01 -8.15 7.08
N THR A 258 -19.88 -8.78 7.39
CA THR A 258 -19.81 -10.18 7.82
C THR A 258 -19.60 -10.32 9.32
N PRO A 259 -19.90 -11.49 9.92
CA PRO A 259 -19.64 -11.72 11.34
C PRO A 259 -18.17 -11.55 11.74
N GLU A 260 -17.24 -11.77 10.82
CA GLU A 260 -15.81 -11.52 11.00
C GLU A 260 -15.52 -10.03 11.11
N ASP A 261 -16.11 -9.21 10.23
CA ASP A 261 -15.95 -7.74 10.25
C ASP A 261 -16.49 -7.12 11.54
N MET A 262 -17.57 -7.69 12.10
CA MET A 262 -18.13 -7.22 13.39
C MET A 262 -17.22 -7.46 14.61
N LYS A 263 -16.18 -8.29 14.46
CA LYS A 263 -15.17 -8.52 15.51
C LYS A 263 -13.99 -7.58 15.38
N ASP A 264 -13.89 -6.83 14.28
CA ASP A 264 -12.83 -5.86 14.07
C ASP A 264 -13.01 -4.68 15.03
N ASP A 265 -11.92 -4.26 15.67
CA ASP A 265 -11.92 -3.13 16.61
C ASP A 265 -12.32 -1.82 15.90
N GLU A 266 -12.08 -1.72 14.58
CA GLU A 266 -12.45 -0.57 13.75
C GLU A 266 -13.95 -0.46 13.48
N PHE A 267 -14.73 -1.55 13.60
CA PHE A 267 -16.15 -1.57 13.24
C PHE A 267 -17.03 -0.73 14.17
N ALA A 268 -16.87 -0.88 15.48
CA ALA A 268 -17.69 -0.19 16.49
C ALA A 268 -16.87 0.59 17.52
N GLY A 269 -15.58 0.83 17.24
CA GLY A 269 -14.68 1.57 18.14
C GLY A 269 -14.52 0.91 19.51
N GLY A 270 -14.56 -0.43 19.56
CA GLY A 270 -14.46 -1.21 20.80
C GLY A 270 -15.74 -1.30 21.64
N ALA A 271 -16.91 -0.95 21.09
CA ALA A 271 -18.18 -1.11 21.79
C ALA A 271 -18.57 -2.60 21.96
N ASP A 272 -18.91 -3.01 23.19
CA ASP A 272 -19.28 -4.41 23.47
C ASP A 272 -20.75 -4.67 23.08
N ILE A 273 -20.94 -5.42 22.00
CA ILE A 273 -22.24 -5.84 21.46
C ILE A 273 -23.07 -6.56 22.54
N PHE A 274 -22.42 -7.36 23.40
CA PHE A 274 -23.11 -8.11 24.44
C PHE A 274 -23.63 -7.22 25.56
N GLU A 275 -22.93 -6.12 25.88
CA GLU A 275 -23.45 -5.12 26.83
C GLU A 275 -24.61 -4.32 26.22
N ILE A 276 -24.52 -3.94 24.95
CA ILE A 276 -25.54 -3.10 24.29
C ILE A 276 -26.88 -3.82 24.12
N PHE A 277 -26.85 -5.15 23.88
CA PHE A 277 -28.03 -5.96 23.59
C PHE A 277 -28.37 -6.99 24.67
N ASN A 278 -27.79 -6.89 25.87
CA ASN A 278 -28.04 -7.82 26.98
C ASN A 278 -29.54 -8.06 27.27
N ASP A 279 -30.34 -7.00 27.19
CA ASP A 279 -31.76 -6.97 27.56
C ASP A 279 -32.68 -7.10 26.33
N ASN A 280 -32.13 -7.19 25.11
CA ASN A 280 -32.91 -7.21 23.87
C ASN A 280 -32.23 -8.04 22.75
N LEU A 281 -32.01 -9.33 23.03
CA LEU A 281 -31.41 -10.26 22.06
C LEU A 281 -32.25 -10.43 20.78
N ASP A 282 -33.58 -10.32 20.88
CA ASP A 282 -34.49 -10.41 19.74
C ASP A 282 -34.32 -9.23 18.76
N ALA A 283 -34.00 -8.04 19.26
CA ALA A 283 -33.60 -6.92 18.41
C ALA A 283 -32.30 -7.22 17.65
N PHE A 284 -31.30 -7.76 18.33
CA PHE A 284 -30.02 -8.09 17.71
C PHE A 284 -30.18 -9.15 16.60
N GLN A 285 -31.02 -10.17 16.82
CA GLN A 285 -31.33 -11.16 15.79
C GLN A 285 -32.00 -10.53 14.56
N ARG A 286 -32.92 -9.58 14.75
CA ARG A 286 -33.56 -8.85 13.64
C ARG A 286 -32.59 -7.97 12.86
N ILE A 287 -31.64 -7.32 13.55
CA ILE A 287 -30.56 -6.57 12.91
C ILE A 287 -29.71 -7.52 12.07
N ARG A 288 -29.30 -8.66 12.62
CA ARG A 288 -28.52 -9.68 11.91
C ARG A 288 -29.25 -10.22 10.68
N SER A 289 -30.54 -10.54 10.79
CA SER A 289 -31.32 -11.00 9.63
C SER A 289 -31.41 -9.94 8.53
N THR A 290 -31.44 -8.66 8.91
CA THR A 290 -31.41 -7.54 7.96
C THR A 290 -30.07 -7.47 7.24
N ILE A 291 -28.95 -7.62 7.96
CA ILE A 291 -27.60 -7.70 7.38
C ILE A 291 -27.49 -8.89 6.42
N GLU A 292 -27.97 -10.06 6.81
CA GLU A 292 -27.95 -11.26 5.97
C GLU A 292 -28.78 -11.08 4.69
N SER A 293 -29.95 -10.43 4.79
CA SER A 293 -30.76 -10.07 3.62
C SER A 293 -30.02 -9.10 2.69
N ILE A 294 -29.38 -8.06 3.22
CA ILE A 294 -28.58 -7.13 2.41
C ILE A 294 -27.45 -7.89 1.70
N ASN A 295 -26.69 -8.71 2.42
CA ASN A 295 -25.58 -9.47 1.86
C ASN A 295 -26.04 -10.44 0.76
N SER A 296 -27.21 -11.08 0.93
CA SER A 296 -27.77 -12.00 -0.06
C SER A 296 -28.07 -11.33 -1.41
N ASN A 297 -28.42 -10.04 -1.42
CA ASN A 297 -28.67 -9.29 -2.67
C ASN A 297 -27.40 -9.10 -3.54
N ALA A 298 -26.20 -9.35 -2.98
CA ALA A 298 -24.93 -9.33 -3.70
C ALA A 298 -24.43 -10.74 -4.09
N ILE A 299 -25.26 -11.76 -3.93
CA ILE A 299 -24.93 -13.14 -4.30
C ILE A 299 -25.91 -13.56 -5.40
N ARG A 300 -25.39 -14.19 -6.46
CA ARG A 300 -26.23 -14.80 -7.48
C ARG A 300 -27.05 -15.91 -6.82
N ALA A 301 -28.37 -15.79 -6.83
CA ALA A 301 -29.25 -16.80 -6.27
C ALA A 301 -28.98 -18.12 -7.01
N ALA A 302 -28.78 -19.21 -6.26
CA ALA A 302 -28.67 -20.53 -6.87
C ALA A 302 -30.02 -20.88 -7.50
N ALA A 303 -30.00 -21.24 -8.78
CA ALA A 303 -31.17 -21.74 -9.52
C ALA A 303 -31.65 -23.10 -8.98
#